data_AF-A0A120FIM0-F1
#
_entry.id   AF-A0A120FIM0-F1
#
_cell.length_a   1.000
_cell.length_b   1.000
_cell.length_c   1.000
_cell.angle_alpha   90.00
_cell.angle_beta   90.00
_cell.angle_gamma   90.00
#
_symmetry.space_group_name_H-M   'P 1'
#
loop_
_entity.id
_entity.type
_entity.pdbx_description
1 polymer ?
#
loop_
_entity_poly.entity_id
_entity_poly.type
_entity_poly.pdbx_seq_one_letter_code
_entity_poly.pdbx_strand_id
1 'polypeptide(L)'
;MVDIFSKRDGPRPEDVQIRQVIEQNRGLITKLADHLSNGRYSNSKKPRATPQAEGLTIHIGGSPAAAPEPEARIRVTPNDRIIAVDVHSGRQLLHFGDIRATGNATAFKLATADNSYVAPLDDDIVGVLADMDGVTLGAAYSAADLAADIGRRLNIAPEA
;
A
#
# COMPACT_ATOMS: atom_id res chain seq x y z
N MET A 1 35.76 -16.73 24.17
CA MET A 1 35.18 -17.87 24.92
C MET A 1 33.70 -17.91 24.54
N VAL A 2 33.24 -18.99 23.91
CA VAL A 2 31.88 -19.10 23.37
C VAL A 2 31.20 -20.27 24.06
N ASP A 3 30.18 -19.99 24.86
CA ASP A 3 29.41 -21.02 25.55
C ASP A 3 28.31 -21.53 24.60
N ILE A 4 28.39 -22.81 24.24
CA ILE A 4 27.44 -23.49 23.35
C ILE A 4 26.41 -24.22 24.23
N PHE A 5 25.14 -23.81 24.15
CA PHE A 5 24.05 -24.41 24.92
C PHE A 5 23.30 -25.45 24.08
N SER A 6 23.23 -26.69 24.57
CA SER A 6 22.49 -27.79 23.96
C SER A 6 21.05 -27.82 24.47
N LYS A 7 20.06 -28.12 23.60
CA LYS A 7 18.64 -28.27 23.96
C LYS A 7 18.35 -29.37 25.01
N ARG A 8 19.34 -30.18 25.37
CA ARG A 8 19.24 -31.24 26.38
C ARG A 8 19.62 -30.79 27.80
N ASP A 9 20.35 -29.68 27.93
CA ASP A 9 20.66 -29.10 29.22
C ASP A 9 19.47 -28.22 29.62
N GLY A 10 18.83 -28.57 30.73
CA GLY A 10 17.60 -27.91 31.20
C GLY A 10 17.78 -26.41 31.47
N PRO A 11 16.73 -25.73 31.96
CA PRO A 11 16.77 -24.31 32.25
C PRO A 11 17.96 -23.98 33.16
N ARG A 12 18.67 -22.89 32.87
CA ARG A 12 19.84 -22.52 33.63
C ARG A 12 19.46 -22.18 35.08
N PRO A 13 20.35 -22.39 36.07
CA PRO A 13 20.04 -22.11 37.47
C PRO A 13 19.60 -20.64 37.70
N GLU A 14 20.15 -19.69 36.95
CA GLU A 14 19.72 -18.28 36.99
C GLU A 14 18.27 -18.11 36.51
N ASP A 15 17.84 -18.83 35.46
CA ASP A 15 16.48 -18.74 34.92
C ASP A 15 15.47 -19.30 35.92
N VAL A 16 15.84 -20.38 36.65
CA VAL A 16 15.01 -20.97 37.70
C VAL A 16 14.83 -19.99 38.85
N GLN A 17 15.90 -19.32 39.29
CA GLN A 17 15.85 -18.32 40.36
C GLN A 17 15.00 -17.12 39.96
N ILE A 18 15.20 -16.58 38.75
CA ILE A 18 14.41 -15.45 38.23
C ILE A 18 12.94 -15.84 38.14
N ARG A 19 12.64 -17.04 37.66
CA ARG A 19 11.26 -17.55 37.59
C ARG A 19 10.62 -17.64 38.98
N GLN A 20 11.35 -18.10 39.99
CA GLN A 20 10.86 -18.14 41.37
C GLN A 20 10.55 -16.73 41.90
N VAL A 21 11.44 -15.76 41.68
CA VAL A 21 11.23 -14.36 42.10
C VAL A 21 10.00 -13.76 41.42
N ILE A 22 9.81 -14.01 40.12
CA ILE A 22 8.63 -13.52 39.37
C ILE A 22 7.35 -14.14 39.92
N GLU A 23 7.32 -15.45 40.18
CA GLU A 23 6.13 -16.12 40.72
C GLU A 23 5.80 -15.63 42.14
N GLN A 24 6.80 -15.48 43.02
CA GLN A 24 6.60 -14.95 44.36
C GLN A 24 6.03 -13.51 44.35
N ASN A 25 6.41 -12.70 43.37
CA ASN A 25 6.02 -11.29 43.27
C ASN A 25 4.89 -11.03 42.26
N ARG A 26 4.25 -12.07 41.72
CA ARG A 26 3.30 -11.96 40.61
C ARG A 26 2.13 -11.01 40.87
N GLY A 27 1.65 -10.97 42.11
CA GLY A 27 0.58 -10.04 42.54
C GLY A 27 1.00 -8.58 42.48
N LEU A 28 2.22 -8.26 42.94
CA LEU A 28 2.77 -6.91 42.93
C LEU A 28 3.11 -6.46 41.50
N ILE A 29 3.70 -7.35 40.69
CA ILE A 29 3.96 -7.12 39.26
C ILE A 29 2.66 -6.79 38.52
N THR A 30 1.58 -7.53 38.81
CA THR A 30 0.26 -7.29 38.20
C THR A 30 -0.31 -5.93 38.61
N LYS A 31 -0.25 -5.57 39.90
CA LYS A 31 -0.70 -4.25 40.39
C LYS A 31 0.07 -3.10 39.74
N LEU A 32 1.39 -3.22 39.62
CA LEU A 32 2.22 -2.21 38.95
C LEU A 32 1.89 -2.11 37.46
N ALA A 33 1.74 -3.24 36.78
CA ALA A 33 1.38 -3.28 35.37
C ALA A 33 0.01 -2.64 35.12
N ASP A 34 -0.97 -2.87 35.99
CA ASP A 34 -2.28 -2.21 35.91
C ASP A 34 -2.20 -0.72 36.21
N HIS A 35 -1.40 -0.29 37.19
CA HIS A 35 -1.22 1.13 37.47
C HIS A 35 -0.58 1.88 36.28
N LEU A 36 0.44 1.28 35.65
CA LEU A 36 1.11 1.86 34.47
C LEU A 36 0.23 1.81 33.21
N SER A 37 -0.63 0.80 33.09
CA SER A 37 -1.48 0.59 31.90
C SER A 37 -2.92 1.04 32.07
N ASN A 38 -3.24 1.73 33.17
CA ASN A 38 -4.60 2.14 33.54
C ASN A 38 -5.61 0.96 33.50
N GLY A 39 -5.21 -0.20 34.04
CA GLY A 39 -6.01 -1.43 34.13
C GLY A 39 -6.10 -2.26 32.84
N ARG A 40 -5.41 -1.88 31.75
CA ARG A 40 -5.43 -2.62 30.47
C ARG A 40 -4.76 -3.98 30.58
N TYR A 41 -3.70 -4.10 31.39
CA TYR A 41 -2.97 -5.36 31.57
C TYR A 41 -3.88 -6.49 32.07
N SER A 42 -4.61 -6.30 33.17
CA SER A 42 -5.56 -7.28 33.68
C SER A 42 -6.76 -7.48 32.76
N ASN A 43 -7.28 -6.43 32.12
CA ASN A 43 -8.39 -6.56 31.18
C ASN A 43 -8.04 -7.44 29.97
N SER A 44 -6.80 -7.38 29.47
CA SER A 44 -6.36 -8.20 28.35
C SER A 44 -6.22 -9.69 28.68
N LYS A 45 -6.04 -10.02 29.96
CA LYS A 45 -5.91 -11.41 30.45
C LYS A 45 -7.22 -12.03 30.90
N LYS A 46 -8.30 -11.25 30.98
CA LYS A 46 -9.64 -11.80 31.26
C LYS A 46 -10.02 -12.73 30.09
N PRO A 47 -10.54 -13.93 30.37
CA PRO A 47 -11.02 -14.81 29.33
C PRO A 47 -12.07 -14.07 28.52
N ARG A 48 -11.78 -13.87 27.23
CA ARG A 48 -12.73 -13.26 26.31
C ARG A 48 -13.88 -14.25 26.17
N ALA A 49 -15.11 -13.77 26.34
CA ALA A 49 -16.28 -14.59 26.07
C ALA A 49 -16.13 -15.18 24.66
N THR A 50 -16.29 -16.50 24.54
CA THR A 50 -16.29 -17.17 23.25
C THR A 50 -17.34 -16.46 22.39
N PRO A 51 -17.00 -16.00 21.18
CA PRO A 51 -17.98 -15.33 20.33
C PRO A 51 -19.15 -16.28 20.13
N GLN A 52 -20.30 -15.93 20.72
CA GLN A 52 -21.54 -16.67 20.55
C GLN A 52 -22.03 -16.32 19.15
N ALA A 53 -22.22 -17.31 18.29
CA ALA A 53 -22.76 -17.09 16.96
C ALA A 53 -24.26 -16.73 17.10
N GLU A 54 -24.55 -15.49 17.45
CA GLU A 54 -25.91 -14.96 17.36
C GLU A 54 -26.24 -14.71 15.89
N GLY A 55 -27.02 -15.64 15.33
CA GLY A 55 -27.57 -15.54 13.99
C GLY A 55 -26.55 -15.84 12.90
N LEU A 56 -26.93 -16.69 11.94
CA LEU A 56 -26.31 -16.68 10.62
C LEU A 56 -26.57 -15.28 10.01
N THR A 57 -25.66 -14.34 10.22
CA THR A 57 -25.65 -13.10 9.43
C THR A 57 -25.11 -13.44 8.06
N ILE A 58 -25.94 -14.08 7.24
CA ILE A 58 -25.65 -14.25 5.82
C ILE A 58 -25.85 -12.87 5.21
N HIS A 59 -24.76 -12.12 5.09
CA HIS A 59 -24.71 -11.04 4.12
C HIS A 59 -24.74 -11.69 2.73
N ILE A 60 -25.95 -11.98 2.24
CA ILE A 60 -26.16 -12.19 0.82
C ILE A 60 -25.91 -10.82 0.21
N GLY A 61 -24.65 -10.55 -0.12
CA GLY A 61 -24.28 -9.40 -0.93
C GLY A 61 -25.04 -9.57 -2.24
N GLY A 62 -26.11 -8.80 -2.40
CA GLY A 62 -26.76 -8.67 -3.70
C GLY A 62 -25.66 -8.39 -4.71
N SER A 63 -25.68 -9.11 -5.84
CA SER A 63 -24.71 -8.84 -6.90
C SER A 63 -24.72 -7.34 -7.18
N PRO A 64 -23.56 -6.66 -7.10
CA PRO A 64 -23.52 -5.24 -7.42
C PRO A 64 -24.14 -5.06 -8.80
N ALA A 65 -24.94 -4.01 -8.96
CA ALA A 65 -25.49 -3.63 -10.25
C ALA A 65 -24.36 -3.66 -11.29
N ALA A 66 -24.67 -4.14 -12.51
CA ALA A 66 -23.69 -4.22 -13.58
C ALA A 66 -22.94 -2.88 -13.66
N ALA A 67 -21.62 -2.95 -13.49
CA ALA A 67 -20.81 -1.75 -13.44
C ALA A 67 -21.04 -0.97 -14.75
N PRO A 68 -21.26 0.35 -14.68
CA PRO A 68 -21.35 1.16 -15.88
C PRO A 68 -20.06 0.99 -16.70
N GLU A 69 -20.18 1.17 -18.02
CA GLU A 69 -19.01 1.15 -18.90
C GLU A 69 -17.98 2.18 -18.40
N PRO A 70 -16.70 1.79 -18.23
CA PRO A 70 -15.72 2.66 -17.58
C PRO A 70 -15.47 3.92 -18.41
N GLU A 71 -15.75 5.10 -17.85
CA GLU A 71 -15.42 6.38 -18.46
C GLU A 71 -13.99 6.73 -18.04
N ALA A 72 -13.03 6.55 -18.95
CA ALA A 72 -11.62 6.84 -18.66
C ALA A 72 -11.34 8.36 -18.71
N ARG A 73 -10.61 8.86 -17.71
CA ARG A 73 -9.98 10.19 -17.73
C ARG A 73 -8.51 10.13 -17.34
N ILE A 74 -7.70 10.96 -17.98
CA ILE A 74 -6.27 11.05 -17.69
C ILE A 74 -6.03 12.00 -16.54
N ARG A 75 -5.31 11.52 -15.52
CA ARG A 75 -4.95 12.27 -14.33
C ARG A 75 -3.44 12.28 -14.13
N VAL A 76 -2.91 13.45 -13.78
CA VAL A 76 -1.59 13.58 -13.17
C VAL A 76 -1.73 13.45 -11.66
N THR A 77 -1.09 12.44 -11.08
CA THR A 77 -1.10 12.23 -9.63
C THR A 77 -0.05 13.12 -8.94
N PRO A 78 -0.19 13.42 -7.64
CA PRO A 78 0.81 14.18 -6.88
C PRO A 78 2.19 13.51 -6.81
N ASN A 79 2.28 12.21 -7.09
CA ASN A 79 3.53 11.44 -7.13
C ASN A 79 4.12 11.40 -8.54
N ASP A 80 3.80 12.39 -9.38
CA ASP A 80 4.32 12.54 -10.74
C ASP A 80 3.95 11.40 -11.71
N ARG A 81 2.94 10.58 -11.39
CA ARG A 81 2.47 9.49 -12.26
C ARG A 81 1.33 9.97 -13.15
N ILE A 82 1.35 9.55 -14.41
CA ILE A 82 0.27 9.80 -15.37
C ILE A 82 -0.53 8.52 -15.55
N ILE A 83 -1.79 8.55 -15.15
CA ILE A 83 -2.68 7.39 -15.11
C ILE A 83 -4.03 7.69 -15.77
N ALA A 84 -4.68 6.67 -16.33
CA ALA A 84 -6.11 6.73 -16.61
C ALA A 84 -6.88 6.22 -15.40
N VAL A 85 -7.92 6.93 -14.99
CA VAL A 85 -8.85 6.53 -13.93
C VAL A 85 -10.26 6.46 -14.47
N ASP A 86 -11.06 5.52 -13.98
CA ASP A 86 -12.50 5.50 -14.22
C ASP A 86 -13.17 6.57 -13.35
N VAL A 87 -13.97 7.45 -13.98
CA VAL A 87 -14.68 8.54 -13.30
C VAL A 87 -15.67 8.03 -12.26
N HIS A 88 -16.29 6.87 -12.51
CA HIS A 88 -17.35 6.36 -11.64
C HIS A 88 -16.82 5.64 -10.40
N SER A 89 -15.78 4.82 -10.55
CA SER A 89 -15.20 4.04 -9.45
C SER A 89 -13.95 4.66 -8.83
N GLY A 90 -13.31 5.63 -9.50
CA GLY A 90 -12.00 6.14 -9.14
C GLY A 90 -10.87 5.11 -9.32
N ARG A 91 -11.17 3.95 -9.91
CA ARG A 91 -10.20 2.87 -10.10
C ARG A 91 -9.20 3.27 -11.18
N GLN A 92 -7.93 3.03 -10.92
CA GLN A 92 -6.91 3.13 -11.94
C GLN A 92 -7.15 2.07 -13.03
N LEU A 93 -7.27 2.53 -14.27
CA LEU A 93 -7.43 1.68 -15.46
C LEU A 93 -6.08 1.39 -16.12
N LEU A 94 -5.28 2.42 -16.37
CA LEU A 94 -4.00 2.34 -17.06
C LEU A 94 -2.95 3.22 -16.38
N HIS A 95 -1.67 2.85 -16.48
CA HIS A 95 -0.54 3.65 -16.00
C HIS A 95 0.39 3.95 -17.17
N PHE A 96 0.35 5.17 -17.70
CA PHE A 96 1.11 5.55 -18.89
C PHE A 96 2.59 5.77 -18.62
N GLY A 97 2.96 6.18 -17.40
CA GLY A 97 4.34 6.48 -17.06
C GLY A 97 4.47 7.45 -15.90
N ASP A 98 5.70 7.89 -15.66
CA ASP A 98 6.03 8.82 -14.59
C ASP A 98 6.87 9.99 -15.11
N ILE A 99 6.72 11.15 -14.50
CA ILE A 99 7.61 12.29 -14.68
C ILE A 99 8.76 12.12 -13.70
N ARG A 100 9.99 12.04 -14.21
CA ARG A 100 11.19 11.81 -13.40
C ARG A 100 12.16 12.97 -13.56
N ALA A 101 12.79 13.37 -12.46
CA ALA A 101 13.91 14.29 -12.50
C ALA A 101 15.12 13.59 -13.18
N THR A 102 15.59 14.16 -14.28
CA THR A 102 16.77 13.73 -15.02
C THR A 102 17.78 14.88 -15.03
N GLY A 103 18.69 14.89 -14.05
CA GLY A 103 19.65 15.98 -13.86
C GLY A 103 18.95 17.29 -13.49
N ASN A 104 19.07 18.30 -14.35
CA ASN A 104 18.51 19.65 -14.13
C ASN A 104 17.10 19.83 -14.74
N ALA A 105 16.52 18.81 -15.35
CA ALA A 105 15.20 18.87 -15.98
C ALA A 105 14.32 17.73 -15.48
N THR A 106 13.00 17.92 -15.53
CA THR A 106 12.01 16.84 -15.38
C THR A 106 11.66 16.30 -16.75
N ALA A 107 11.65 14.98 -16.93
CA ALA A 107 11.32 14.36 -18.20
C ALA A 107 10.27 13.26 -17.99
N PHE A 108 9.37 13.10 -18.95
CA PHE A 108 8.41 12.01 -18.96
C PHE A 108 9.09 10.69 -19.33
N LYS A 109 8.75 9.62 -18.62
CA LYS A 109 9.17 8.26 -18.92
C LYS A 109 7.96 7.38 -19.13
N LEU A 110 7.83 6.87 -20.36
CA LEU A 110 6.73 5.98 -20.74
C LEU A 110 6.88 4.63 -20.01
N ALA A 111 5.77 4.05 -19.59
CA ALA A 111 5.73 2.78 -18.86
C ALA A 111 6.02 1.58 -19.77
N THR A 112 7.27 1.46 -20.24
CA THR A 112 7.75 0.37 -21.10
C THR A 112 8.69 -0.57 -20.35
N ALA A 113 8.91 -1.76 -20.90
CA ALA A 113 9.90 -2.70 -20.38
C ALA A 113 11.32 -2.11 -20.41
N ASP A 114 11.65 -1.37 -21.47
CA ASP A 114 12.94 -0.68 -21.63
C ASP A 114 13.16 0.37 -20.53
N ASN A 115 12.10 1.02 -20.07
CA ASN A 115 12.14 1.97 -18.94
C ASN A 115 12.03 1.28 -17.56
N SER A 116 12.20 -0.05 -17.50
CA SER A 116 12.21 -0.89 -16.29
C SER A 116 10.88 -0.94 -15.52
N TYR A 117 9.75 -0.85 -16.22
CA TYR A 117 8.43 -1.03 -15.60
C TYR A 117 8.06 -2.51 -15.49
N VAL A 118 7.52 -2.89 -14.31
CA VAL A 118 7.10 -4.27 -14.02
C VAL A 118 5.83 -4.66 -14.78
N ALA A 119 4.96 -3.68 -15.06
CA ALA A 119 3.75 -3.83 -15.87
C ALA A 119 3.84 -2.83 -17.04
N PRO A 120 4.44 -3.24 -18.18
CA PRO A 120 4.54 -2.37 -19.34
C PRO A 120 3.17 -2.13 -19.97
N LEU A 121 3.05 -1.01 -20.67
CA LEU A 121 1.90 -0.69 -21.50
C LEU A 121 1.81 -1.62 -22.73
N ASP A 122 0.60 -1.79 -23.25
CA ASP A 122 0.37 -2.54 -24.49
C ASP A 122 1.11 -1.88 -25.67
N ASP A 123 1.69 -2.71 -26.55
CA ASP A 123 2.53 -2.28 -27.67
C ASP A 123 1.83 -1.28 -28.61
N ASP A 124 0.51 -1.40 -28.78
CA ASP A 124 -0.30 -0.46 -29.57
C ASP A 124 -0.28 0.95 -28.97
N ILE A 125 -0.42 1.05 -27.65
CA ILE A 125 -0.39 2.33 -26.94
C ILE A 125 1.04 2.87 -26.88
N VAL A 126 2.03 1.98 -26.68
CA VAL A 126 3.44 2.36 -26.74
C VAL A 126 3.77 2.97 -28.10
N GLY A 127 3.33 2.37 -29.20
CA GLY A 127 3.56 2.89 -30.55
C GLY A 127 2.99 4.29 -30.78
N VAL A 128 1.82 4.59 -30.22
CA VAL A 128 1.17 5.91 -30.33
C VAL A 128 1.86 7.00 -29.48
N LEU A 129 2.52 6.59 -28.38
CA LEU A 129 3.14 7.50 -27.41
C LEU A 129 4.68 7.46 -27.43
N ALA A 130 5.30 6.67 -28.31
CA ALA A 130 6.74 6.42 -28.30
C ALA A 130 7.59 7.69 -28.46
N ASP A 131 7.14 8.63 -29.29
CA ASP A 131 7.78 9.93 -29.51
C ASP A 131 7.67 10.89 -28.31
N MET A 132 6.77 10.60 -27.36
CA MET A 132 6.64 11.37 -26.13
C MET A 132 7.59 10.89 -25.03
N ASP A 133 8.21 9.71 -25.17
CA ASP A 133 9.15 9.20 -24.18
C ASP A 133 10.41 10.07 -24.11
N GLY A 134 10.72 10.58 -22.93
CA GLY A 134 11.86 11.49 -22.69
C GLY A 134 11.58 12.97 -22.93
N VAL A 135 10.34 13.37 -23.25
CA VAL A 135 9.98 14.80 -23.38
C VAL A 135 10.25 15.53 -22.07
N THR A 136 10.96 16.65 -22.14
CA THR A 136 11.28 17.48 -20.97
C THR A 136 10.13 18.41 -20.63
N LEU A 137 9.70 18.35 -19.38
CA LEU A 137 8.73 19.27 -18.79
C LEU A 137 9.44 20.48 -18.18
N GLY A 138 8.80 21.64 -18.28
CA GLY A 138 9.30 22.90 -17.76
C GLY A 138 8.23 23.99 -17.79
N ALA A 139 8.64 25.25 -17.65
CA ALA A 139 7.69 26.38 -17.60
C ALA A 139 6.84 26.54 -18.88
N ALA A 140 7.34 26.08 -20.02
CA ALA A 140 6.63 26.16 -21.31
C ALA A 140 5.79 24.91 -21.63
N TYR A 141 5.99 23.81 -20.91
CA TYR A 141 5.31 22.55 -21.15
C TYR A 141 5.11 21.81 -19.83
N SER A 142 3.90 21.92 -19.29
CA SER A 142 3.54 21.42 -17.98
C SER A 142 3.07 19.96 -18.02
N ALA A 143 2.94 19.36 -16.83
CA ALA A 143 2.38 18.01 -16.72
C ALA A 143 0.91 17.94 -17.18
N ALA A 144 0.16 19.04 -17.03
CA ALA A 144 -1.21 19.14 -17.52
C ALA A 144 -1.27 19.17 -19.06
N ASP A 145 -0.32 19.87 -19.70
CA ASP A 145 -0.20 19.90 -21.17
C ASP A 145 0.13 18.50 -21.71
N LEU A 146 1.05 17.80 -21.03
CA LEU A 146 1.40 16.41 -21.34
C LEU A 146 0.20 15.48 -21.23
N ALA A 147 -0.59 15.59 -20.15
CA ALA A 147 -1.81 14.80 -19.98
C ALA A 147 -2.85 15.08 -21.07
N ALA A 148 -3.00 16.35 -21.47
CA ALA A 148 -3.90 16.75 -22.55
C ALA A 148 -3.44 16.26 -23.93
N ASP A 149 -2.13 16.21 -24.19
CA ASP A 149 -1.56 15.64 -25.42
C ASP A 149 -1.76 14.12 -25.49
N ILE A 150 -1.47 13.40 -24.41
CA ILE A 150 -1.73 11.96 -24.31
C ILE A 150 -3.23 11.69 -24.52
N GLY A 151 -4.09 12.51 -23.92
CA GLY A 151 -5.55 12.41 -24.09
C GLY A 151 -6.01 12.60 -25.52
N ARG A 152 -5.48 13.60 -26.23
CA ARG A 152 -5.78 13.81 -27.65
C ARG A 152 -5.38 12.64 -28.53
N ARG A 153 -4.24 12.00 -28.26
CA ARG A 153 -3.74 10.87 -29.05
C ARG A 153 -4.53 9.59 -28.82
N LEU A 154 -4.97 9.36 -27.58
CA LEU A 154 -5.70 8.16 -27.19
C LEU A 154 -7.22 8.36 -27.21
N ASN A 155 -7.70 9.55 -27.57
CA ASN A 155 -9.10 9.95 -27.53
C ASN A 155 -9.71 9.79 -26.12
N ILE A 156 -8.94 10.14 -25.08
CA ILE A 156 -9.33 10.11 -23.66
C ILE A 156 -9.32 11.55 -23.14
N ALA A 157 -10.37 11.98 -22.45
CA ALA A 157 -10.42 13.34 -21.90
C ALA A 157 -9.43 13.49 -20.72
N PRO A 158 -8.66 14.60 -20.64
CA PRO A 158 -7.92 14.92 -19.43
C PRO A 158 -8.88 15.30 -18.29
N GLU A 159 -8.51 14.97 -17.06
CA GLU A 159 -9.17 15.49 -15.85
C GLU A 159 -8.84 16.99 -15.74
N ALA A 160 -9.88 17.81 -15.51
CA ALA A 160 -9.79 19.27 -15.50
C ALA A 160 -9.05 19.83 -14.28
#